data_AF-A0A944JTA0-F1
#
_entry.id   AF-A0A944JTA0-F1
#
_cell.length_a   1.000
_cell.length_b   1.000
_cell.length_c   1.000
_cell.angle_alpha   90.00
_cell.angle_beta   90.00
_cell.angle_gamma   90.00
#
_symmetry.space_group_name_H-M   'P 1'
#
loop_
_entity.id
_entity.type
_entity.pdbx_description
1 polymer ?
#
loop_
_entity_poly.entity_id
_entity_poly.type
_entity_poly.pdbx_seq_one_letter_code
_entity_poly.pdbx_strand_id
1 'polypeptide(L)' 'MDQPTSHPAPPGPEAPPVVCARCGAQSPAGAPPTWTCSVENGTRQYFCVDCARANLRAIESRLDSAWW' A
#
# COMPACT_ATOMS: atom_id res chain seq x y z
N MET A 1 -16.03 7.88 26.62
CA MET A 1 -15.80 6.99 25.48
C MET A 1 -14.32 7.05 25.17
N ASP A 2 -13.56 6.05 25.61
CA ASP A 2 -12.13 5.87 25.32
C ASP A 2 -12.04 5.08 24.02
N GLN A 3 -11.48 5.67 22.97
CA GLN A 3 -11.23 4.98 21.71
C GLN A 3 -9.86 4.32 21.84
N PRO A 4 -9.74 2.99 21.73
CA PRO A 4 -8.43 2.34 21.76
C PRO A 4 -7.67 2.71 20.48
N THR A 5 -6.81 3.71 20.59
CA THR A 5 -5.83 4.09 19.58
C THR A 5 -4.99 2.84 19.28
N SER A 6 -5.15 2.29 18.07
CA SER A 6 -4.34 1.16 17.62
C SER A 6 -2.88 1.61 17.56
N HIS A 7 -2.10 1.25 18.58
CA HIS A 7 -0.66 1.45 18.57
C HIS A 7 -0.06 0.59 17.45
N PRO A 8 0.77 1.14 16.55
CA PRO A 8 1.52 0.33 15.61
C PRO A 8 2.50 -0.54 16.41
N ALA A 9 2.40 -1.87 16.24
CA ALA A 9 3.31 -2.82 16.85
C ALA A 9 4.76 -2.50 16.43
N PRO A 10 5.75 -2.66 17.35
CA PRO A 10 7.15 -2.47 17.00
C PRO A 10 7.54 -3.43 15.85
N PRO A 11 8.43 -3.02 14.93
CA PRO A 11 8.87 -3.89 13.84
C PRO A 11 9.59 -5.10 14.44
N GLY A 12 8.90 -6.24 14.48
CA GLY A 12 9.48 -7.53 14.83
C GLY A 12 10.51 -7.96 13.79
N PRO A 13 11.38 -8.93 14.14
CA PRO A 13 12.51 -9.34 13.31
C PRO A 13 12.06 -9.77 11.91
N GLU A 14 12.62 -9.08 10.90
CA GLU A 14 12.68 -9.43 9.48
C GLU A 14 11.39 -10.06 8.92
N ALA A 15 10.37 -9.21 8.74
CA ALA A 15 9.21 -9.59 7.95
C ALA A 15 9.67 -10.12 6.58
N PRO A 16 9.07 -11.21 6.07
CA PRO A 16 9.48 -11.82 4.82
C PRO A 16 9.43 -10.80 3.68
N PRO A 17 10.35 -10.90 2.70
CA PRO A 17 10.42 -9.94 1.60
C PRO A 17 9.07 -9.89 0.87
N VAL A 18 8.52 -8.69 0.72
CA VAL A 18 7.28 -8.50 -0.03
C VAL A 18 7.59 -8.15 -1.49
N VAL A 19 6.69 -8.55 -2.37
CA VAL A 19 6.81 -8.32 -3.81
C VAL A 19 5.69 -7.42 -4.27
N CYS A 20 6.00 -6.44 -5.11
CA CYS A 20 4.99 -5.58 -5.71
C CYS A 20 4.13 -6.40 -6.67
N ALA A 21 2.82 -6.43 -6.42
CA ALA A 21 1.86 -7.17 -7.24
C ALA A 21 1.76 -6.66 -8.70
N ARG A 22 2.26 -5.44 -8.97
CA ARG A 22 2.23 -4.82 -10.31
C ARG A 22 3.52 -5.01 -11.10
N CYS A 23 4.66 -4.66 -10.52
CA CYS A 23 5.95 -4.66 -11.24
C CYS A 23 6.93 -5.73 -10.79
N GLY A 24 6.62 -6.49 -9.74
CA GLY A 24 7.51 -7.53 -9.22
C GLY A 24 8.69 -7.03 -8.39
N ALA A 25 8.80 -5.72 -8.13
CA ALA A 25 9.85 -5.17 -7.25
C ALA A 25 9.82 -5.86 -5.87
N GLN A 26 10.98 -6.20 -5.33
CA GLN A 26 11.11 -6.87 -4.03
C GLN A 26 11.57 -5.88 -2.97
N SER A 27 10.97 -5.92 -1.79
CA SER A 27 11.48 -5.22 -0.61
C SER A 27 12.25 -6.18 0.29
N PRO A 28 13.52 -5.93 0.59
CA PRO A 28 14.39 -6.89 1.29
C PRO A 28 14.05 -7.09 2.78
N ALA A 29 13.31 -6.17 3.41
CA ALA A 29 13.03 -6.20 4.85
C ALA A 29 11.52 -6.16 5.17
N GLY A 30 10.69 -6.77 4.31
CA GLY A 30 9.23 -6.69 4.39
C GLY A 30 8.68 -5.39 3.78
N ALA A 31 7.36 -5.19 3.87
CA ALA A 31 6.70 -4.02 3.26
C ALA A 31 7.18 -2.73 3.93
N PRO A 32 7.87 -1.83 3.21
CA PRO A 32 8.23 -0.53 3.74
C PRO A 32 6.95 0.24 4.08
N PRO A 33 6.97 1.12 5.09
CA PRO A 33 5.81 1.96 5.44
C PRO A 33 5.38 2.88 4.28
N THR A 34 6.22 3.06 3.27
CA THR A 34 5.94 3.83 2.07
C THR A 34 5.16 3.06 1.00
N TRP A 35 5.04 1.73 1.13
CA TRP A 35 4.31 0.90 0.19
C TRP A 35 2.83 0.86 0.55
N THR A 36 1.98 0.81 -0.47
CA THR A 36 0.53 0.71 -0.27
C THR A 36 0.12 -0.75 -0.13
N CYS A 37 -0.66 -1.05 0.91
CA CYS A 37 -1.30 -2.35 1.10
C CYS A 37 -2.78 -2.24 0.71
N SER A 38 -3.19 -2.94 -0.34
CA SER A 38 -4.60 -3.12 -0.69
C SER A 38 -5.07 -4.51 -0.31
N VAL A 39 -6.37 -4.67 -0.08
CA VAL A 39 -7.01 -5.98 0.07
C VAL A 39 -7.96 -6.17 -1.10
N GLU A 40 -7.64 -7.09 -1.99
CA GLU A 40 -8.44 -7.42 -3.17
C GLU A 40 -8.89 -8.87 -3.06
N ASN A 41 -10.20 -9.13 -3.15
CA ASN A 41 -10.77 -10.48 -3.01
C ASN A 41 -10.30 -11.21 -1.73
N GLY A 42 -10.11 -10.46 -0.63
CA GLY A 42 -9.61 -10.98 0.64
C GLY A 42 -8.08 -11.23 0.69
N THR A 43 -7.36 -10.99 -0.41
CA THR A 43 -5.90 -11.15 -0.50
C THR A 43 -5.20 -9.81 -0.35
N ARG A 44 -4.17 -9.75 0.51
CA ARG A 44 -3.32 -8.55 0.66
C ARG A 44 -2.36 -8.46 -0.52
N GLN A 45 -2.43 -7.32 -1.21
CA GLN A 45 -1.60 -6.97 -2.34
C GLN A 45 -0.76 -5.75 -1.95
N TYR A 46 0.55 -5.83 -2.18
CA TYR A 46 1.48 -4.74 -1.89
C TYR A 46 1.90 -4.05 -3.18
N PHE A 47 1.97 -2.72 -3.15
CA PHE A 47 2.38 -1.90 -4.27
C PHE A 47 3.53 -0.98 -3.87
N CYS A 48 4.60 -0.96 -4.69
CA CYS A 48 5.70 -0.02 -4.49
C CYS A 48 5.23 1.42 -4.71
N VAL A 49 5.99 2.39 -4.19
CA VAL A 49 5.69 3.82 -4.23
C VAL A 49 5.35 4.29 -5.65
N ASP A 50 6.13 3.86 -6.64
CA ASP A 50 5.94 4.24 -8.05
C ASP A 50 4.64 3.68 -8.62
N CYS A 51 4.37 2.39 -8.38
CA CYS A 51 3.14 1.73 -8.84
C CYS A 51 1.89 2.29 -8.17
N ALA A 52 1.96 2.59 -6.88
CA ALA A 52 0.88 3.21 -6.13
C ALA A 52 0.58 4.61 -6.68
N ARG A 53 1.61 5.45 -6.87
CA ARG A 53 1.45 6.81 -7.42
C ARG A 53 0.94 6.80 -8.86
N ALA A 54 1.39 5.85 -9.68
CA ALA A 54 0.87 5.67 -11.04
C ALA A 54 -0.61 5.28 -11.05
N ASN A 55 -1.07 4.48 -10.07
CA ASN A 55 -2.48 4.10 -9.95
C ASN A 55 -3.36 5.28 -9.51
N LEU A 56 -2.90 6.09 -8.55
CA LEU A 56 -3.60 7.30 -8.13
C LEU A 56 -3.85 8.25 -9.32
N ARG A 57 -2.82 8.52 -10.13
CA ARG A 57 -2.95 9.36 -11.34
C ARG A 57 -3.97 8.82 -12.35
N ALA A 58 -4.06 7.49 -12.49
CA ALA A 58 -5.01 6.87 -13.42
C ALA A 58 -6.47 7.02 -12.96
N ILE A 59 -6.71 7.03 -11.64
CA ILE A 59 -8.05 7.26 -11.06
C ILE A 59 -8.40 8.74 -11.16
N GLU A 60 -7.48 9.64 -10.80
CA GLU A 60 -7.69 11.10 -10.88
C GLU A 60 -7.96 11.58 -12.32
N SER A 61 -7.27 11.03 -13.32
CA SER A 61 -7.48 11.38 -14.74
C SER A 61 -8.83 10.93 -15.31
N ARG A 62 -9.54 10.04 -14.61
CA ARG A 62 -10.88 9.54 -15.00
C ARG A 62 -11.99 10.16 -14.14
N LEU A 63 -11.65 10.92 -13.10
CA LEU A 63 -12.63 11.64 -12.31
C LEU A 63 -13.02 12.87 -13.15
N ASP A 64 -14.26 12.86 -13.65
CA ASP A 64 -14.77 13.92 -14.51
C ASP A 64 -14.53 15.28 -13.86
N SER A 65 -13.95 16.22 -14.60
CA SER A 65 -13.57 17.53 -14.07
C SER A 65 -14.78 18.38 -13.64
N ALA A 66 -16.03 17.91 -13.80
CA ALA A 66 -17.25 18.62 -13.45
C ALA A 66 -17.61 18.65 -11.95
N TRP A 67 -16.70 18.30 -11.02
CA TRP A 67 -16.97 18.37 -9.58
C TRP A 67 -16.09 19.36 -8.79
N TRP A 68 -15.50 20.36 -9.45
CA TRP A 68 -15.08 21.57 -8.74
C TRP A 68 -16.28 22.47 -8.42
#